data_AF-A0A840UVI6-F1
#
_entry.id   AF-A0A840UVI6-F1
#
_cell.length_a   1.000
_cell.length_b   1.000
_cell.length_c   1.000
_cell.angle_alpha   90.00
_cell.angle_beta   90.00
_cell.angle_gamma   90.00
#
_symmetry.space_group_name_H-M   'P 1'
#
loop_
_entity.id
_entity.type
_entity.pdbx_description
1 polymer ?
#
loop_
_entity_poly.entity_id
_entity_poly.type
_entity_poly.pdbx_seq_one_letter_code
_entity_poly.pdbx_strand_id
1 'polypeptide(L)'
;MRCFQEAVTNRRTNYALGKNIDVLPSQIIAVVEKMTKEVPSSFNMQSARVVVALNDNHNKIWQITKDTLRGIVPADKFAPTEAKIDSFAAAYGTVLFFD
;
A
#
# COMPACT_ATOMS: atom_id res chain seq x y z
N MET A 1 -25.18 3.12 -6.07
CA MET A 1 -24.22 2.00 -6.19
C MET A 1 -23.64 2.07 -7.61
N ARG A 2 -22.32 2.10 -7.78
CA ARG A 2 -21.71 2.08 -9.12
C ARG A 2 -21.82 0.67 -9.71
N CYS A 3 -22.04 0.53 -11.01
CA CYS A 3 -21.94 -0.78 -11.64
C CYS A 3 -20.47 -1.24 -11.71
N PHE A 4 -20.22 -2.52 -12.01
CA PHE A 4 -18.86 -3.07 -12.04
C PHE A 4 -17.94 -2.28 -12.99
N GLN A 5 -18.42 -1.99 -14.22
CA GLN A 5 -17.65 -1.26 -15.21
C GLN A 5 -17.25 0.13 -14.72
N GLU A 6 -18.18 0.87 -14.11
CA GLU A 6 -17.89 2.18 -13.50
C GLU A 6 -16.86 2.07 -12.36
N ALA A 7 -16.94 1.06 -11.51
CA ALA A 7 -15.99 0.86 -10.43
C ALA A 7 -14.57 0.62 -10.95
N VAL A 8 -14.43 -0.21 -11.99
CA VAL A 8 -13.14 -0.49 -12.63
C VAL A 8 -12.57 0.75 -13.31
N THR A 9 -13.38 1.49 -14.07
CA THR A 9 -12.94 2.72 -14.77
C THR A 9 -12.48 3.81 -13.79
N ASN A 10 -13.15 3.94 -12.65
CA ASN A 10 -12.81 4.95 -11.66
C ASN A 10 -11.54 4.61 -10.85
N ARG A 11 -11.09 3.35 -10.82
CA ARG A 11 -9.87 2.96 -10.11
C ARG A 11 -8.64 3.43 -10.89
N ARG A 12 -7.88 4.36 -10.31
CA ARG A 12 -6.65 4.92 -10.90
C ARG A 12 -5.46 4.79 -9.94
N THR A 13 -4.26 4.76 -10.48
CA THR A 13 -3.04 4.94 -9.69
C THR A 13 -2.96 6.38 -9.23
N ASN A 14 -2.90 6.60 -7.91
CA ASN A 14 -2.75 7.91 -7.32
C ASN A 14 -1.43 7.98 -6.53
N TYR A 15 -0.57 8.94 -6.87
CA TYR A 15 0.69 9.20 -6.17
C TYR A 15 0.57 10.32 -5.13
N ALA A 16 -0.45 11.18 -5.23
CA ALA A 16 -0.73 12.25 -4.29
C ALA A 16 -1.70 11.72 -3.21
N LEU A 17 -1.13 11.09 -2.19
CA LEU A 17 -1.85 10.55 -1.04
C LEU A 17 -1.54 11.38 0.21
N GLY A 18 -2.46 11.38 1.17
CA GLY A 18 -2.32 12.06 2.44
C GLY A 18 -2.75 11.20 3.62
N LYS A 19 -2.57 11.73 4.83
CA LYS A 19 -2.92 11.07 6.10
C LYS A 19 -4.31 11.42 6.62
N ASN A 20 -4.93 12.45 6.05
CA ASN A 20 -6.27 12.88 6.44
C ASN A 20 -7.30 12.04 5.65
N ILE A 21 -7.92 11.09 6.34
CA ILE A 21 -8.97 10.24 5.78
C ILE A 21 -10.16 10.21 6.73
N ASP A 22 -11.36 10.16 6.18
CA ASP A 22 -12.62 10.07 6.95
C ASP A 22 -13.05 8.61 7.20
N VAL A 23 -12.10 7.68 7.16
CA VAL A 23 -12.34 6.24 7.26
C VAL A 23 -11.64 5.68 8.48
N LEU A 24 -12.33 4.85 9.25
CA LEU A 24 -11.78 4.22 10.44
C LEU A 24 -10.75 3.13 10.06
N PRO A 25 -9.67 2.94 10.85
CA PRO A 25 -8.73 1.85 10.65
C PRO A 25 -9.39 0.47 10.52
N SER A 26 -10.41 0.21 11.33
CA SER A 26 -11.17 -1.05 11.33
C SER A 26 -11.91 -1.29 10.01
N GLN A 27 -12.41 -0.24 9.36
CA GLN A 27 -13.07 -0.36 8.06
C GLN A 27 -12.08 -0.74 6.97
N ILE A 28 -10.88 -0.17 7.00
CA ILE A 28 -9.79 -0.53 6.06
C ILE A 28 -9.44 -2.02 6.24
N ILE A 29 -9.20 -2.44 7.48
CA ILE A 29 -8.84 -3.83 7.80
C ILE A 29 -9.94 -4.79 7.35
N ALA A 30 -11.21 -4.51 7.67
CA ALA A 30 -12.33 -5.35 7.29
C ALA A 30 -12.50 -5.48 5.77
N VAL A 31 -12.30 -4.40 5.01
CA VAL A 31 -12.35 -4.43 3.54
C VAL A 31 -11.22 -5.28 2.98
N VAL A 32 -9.98 -5.09 3.44
CA VAL A 32 -8.83 -5.88 2.97
C VAL A 32 -9.01 -7.35 3.31
N GLU A 33 -9.43 -7.68 4.54
CA GLU A 33 -9.68 -9.05 4.97
C GLU A 33 -10.76 -9.72 4.12
N LYS A 34 -11.90 -9.04 3.92
CA LYS A 34 -12.99 -9.57 3.11
C LYS A 34 -12.53 -9.81 1.68
N MET A 35 -11.93 -8.82 1.03
CA MET A 35 -11.53 -8.96 -0.36
C MET A 35 -10.47 -10.04 -0.57
N THR A 36 -9.54 -10.19 0.37
CA THR A 36 -8.52 -11.25 0.29
C THR A 36 -9.15 -12.65 0.28
N LYS A 37 -10.26 -12.86 1.01
CA LYS A 37 -11.00 -14.13 1.04
C LYS A 37 -11.83 -14.38 -0.22
N GLU A 38 -12.39 -13.32 -0.82
CA GLU A 38 -13.27 -13.41 -1.99
C GLU A 38 -12.50 -13.55 -3.31
N VAL A 39 -11.22 -13.18 -3.34
CA VAL A 39 -10.38 -13.36 -4.53
C VAL A 39 -10.11 -14.86 -4.74
N PRO A 40 -10.50 -15.42 -5.90
CA PRO A 40 -10.28 -16.84 -6.17
C PRO A 40 -8.78 -17.14 -6.30
N SER A 41 -8.39 -18.32 -5.84
CA SER A 41 -7.02 -18.85 -5.98
C SER A 41 -7.04 -20.21 -6.66
N SER A 42 -5.97 -20.55 -7.35
CA SER A 42 -5.79 -21.86 -7.98
C SER A 42 -6.03 -22.97 -6.96
N PHE A 43 -6.88 -23.95 -7.30
CA PHE A 43 -7.27 -25.05 -6.41
C PHE A 43 -7.81 -24.62 -5.04
N ASN A 44 -8.29 -23.37 -4.91
CA ASN A 44 -8.69 -22.77 -3.64
C ASN A 44 -7.58 -22.82 -2.56
N MET A 45 -6.32 -22.76 -2.97
CA MET A 45 -5.18 -22.92 -2.05
C MET A 45 -5.01 -21.74 -1.07
N GLN A 46 -5.58 -20.58 -1.39
CA GLN A 46 -5.60 -19.39 -0.55
C GLN A 46 -4.20 -19.07 0.02
N SER A 47 -3.19 -19.06 -0.85
CA SER A 47 -1.79 -18.78 -0.49
C SER A 47 -1.58 -17.33 -0.07
N ALA A 48 -2.36 -16.41 -0.63
CA ALA A 48 -2.22 -14.99 -0.37
C ALA A 48 -2.22 -14.66 1.13
N ARG A 49 -1.17 -13.98 1.58
CA ARG A 49 -1.04 -13.39 2.91
C ARG A 49 -0.90 -11.89 2.76
N VAL A 50 -1.63 -11.14 3.58
CA VAL A 50 -1.66 -9.68 3.49
C VAL A 50 -1.32 -9.08 4.84
N VAL A 51 -0.39 -8.12 4.85
CA VAL A 51 -0.08 -7.30 6.02
C VAL A 51 -0.60 -5.90 5.78
N VAL A 52 -1.47 -5.44 6.67
CA VAL A 52 -1.97 -4.06 6.68
C VAL A 52 -1.17 -3.27 7.72
N ALA A 53 -0.34 -2.34 7.26
CA ALA A 53 0.45 -1.47 8.11
C ALA A 53 -0.09 -0.04 8.03
N LEU A 54 -0.52 0.50 9.17
CA LEU A 54 -1.07 1.84 9.30
C LEU A 54 -0.16 2.69 10.20
N ASN A 55 -0.27 4.02 10.09
CA ASN A 55 0.42 4.99 10.97
C ASN A 55 1.93 4.69 11.12
N ASP A 56 2.41 4.43 12.34
CA ASP A 56 3.83 4.22 12.62
C ASP A 56 4.41 2.99 11.91
N ASN A 57 3.62 1.92 11.74
CA ASN A 57 4.08 0.74 11.02
C ASN A 57 4.23 1.02 9.52
N HIS A 58 3.36 1.86 8.95
CA HIS A 58 3.52 2.36 7.58
C HIS A 58 4.79 3.18 7.42
N ASN A 59 5.03 4.12 8.34
CA ASN A 59 6.25 4.95 8.32
C ASN A 59 7.51 4.09 8.42
N LYS A 60 7.51 3.07 9.30
CA LYS A 60 8.64 2.13 9.47
C LYS A 60 8.97 1.38 8.18
N ILE A 61 7.96 0.93 7.43
CA ILE A 61 8.18 0.23 6.14
C ILE A 61 8.92 1.14 5.16
N TRP A 62 8.50 2.39 5.03
CA TRP A 62 9.13 3.33 4.10
C TRP A 62 10.50 3.79 4.60
N GLN A 63 10.72 3.85 5.92
CA GLN A 63 12.04 4.07 6.48
C GLN A 63 13.00 2.92 6.15
N ILE A 64 12.59 1.66 6.36
CA ILE A 64 13.36 0.47 5.97
C ILE A 64 13.69 0.51 4.47
N THR A 65 12.72 0.87 3.64
CA THR A 65 12.89 1.00 2.19
C THR A 65 13.93 2.07 1.84
N LYS A 66 13.85 3.24 2.48
CA LYS A 66 14.80 4.34 2.29
C LYS A 66 16.22 3.93 2.66
N ASP A 67 16.40 3.33 3.84
CA ASP A 67 17.72 2.95 4.34
C ASP A 67 18.34 1.83 3.51
N THR A 68 17.53 0.87 3.06
CA THR A 68 17.99 -0.20 2.14
C THR A 68 18.47 0.38 0.82
N LEU A 69 17.73 1.34 0.24
CA LEU A 69 18.08 1.93 -1.05
C LEU A 69 19.28 2.89 -0.97
N ARG A 70 19.53 3.53 0.17
CA ARG A 70 20.76 4.31 0.40
C ARG A 70 22.03 3.46 0.28
N GLY A 71 21.95 2.18 0.63
CA GLY A 71 23.06 1.23 0.48
C GLY A 71 23.31 0.78 -0.96
N ILE A 72 22.39 1.04 -1.88
CA ILE A 72 22.41 0.54 -3.27
C ILE A 72 22.61 1.66 -4.29
N VAL A 73 21.92 2.79 -4.09
CA VAL A 73 21.92 3.92 -5.02
C VAL A 73 23.09 4.85 -4.70
N PRO A 74 23.90 5.27 -5.69
CA PRO A 74 24.94 6.27 -5.49
C PRO A 74 24.41 7.55 -4.82
N ALA A 75 25.16 8.06 -3.85
CA ALA A 75 24.72 9.17 -2.99
C ALA A 75 24.38 10.45 -3.79
N ASP A 76 25.12 10.72 -4.86
CA ASP A 76 24.92 11.84 -5.78
C ASP A 76 23.61 11.75 -6.57
N LYS A 77 23.00 10.56 -6.65
CA LYS A 77 21.75 10.27 -7.37
C LYS A 77 20.61 9.89 -6.45
N PHE A 78 20.76 10.01 -5.14
CA PHE A 78 19.75 9.53 -4.19
C PHE A 78 18.55 10.46 -4.02
N ALA A 79 18.71 11.77 -4.24
CA ALA A 79 17.65 12.76 -3.97
C ALA A 79 16.30 12.47 -4.67
N PRO A 80 16.24 12.05 -5.96
CA PRO A 80 14.98 11.67 -6.59
C PRO A 80 14.33 10.44 -5.96
N THR A 81 15.13 9.46 -5.54
CA THR A 81 14.67 8.25 -4.86
C THR A 81 14.09 8.59 -3.49
N GLU A 82 14.78 9.43 -2.73
CA GLU A 82 14.31 9.91 -1.43
C GLU A 82 12.97 10.62 -1.54
N ALA A 83 12.86 11.59 -2.46
CA ALA A 83 11.61 12.32 -2.70
C ALA A 83 10.46 11.39 -3.08
N LYS A 84 10.75 10.33 -3.85
CA LYS A 84 9.74 9.34 -4.22
C LYS A 84 9.28 8.51 -3.02
N ILE A 85 10.21 8.06 -2.18
CA ILE A 85 9.88 7.30 -0.97
C ILE A 85 9.10 8.16 0.02
N ASP A 86 9.46 9.44 0.17
CA ASP A 86 8.75 10.39 1.02
C ASP A 86 7.32 10.63 0.52
N SER A 87 7.11 10.64 -0.79
CA SER A 87 5.76 10.70 -1.36
C SER A 87 4.90 9.48 -0.99
N PHE A 88 5.50 8.30 -0.81
CA PHE A 88 4.78 7.11 -0.37
C PHE A 88 4.54 7.10 1.14
N ALA A 89 5.50 7.56 1.94
CA ALA A 89 5.38 7.70 3.40
C ALA A 89 4.40 8.80 3.84
N ALA A 90 4.03 9.70 2.91
CA ALA A 90 2.99 10.70 3.10
C ALA A 90 1.57 10.11 3.08
N ALA A 91 1.40 8.87 2.59
CA ALA A 91 0.12 8.17 2.62
C ALA A 91 -0.28 7.76 4.04
N TYR A 92 -1.51 7.29 4.18
CA TYR A 92 -2.05 6.83 5.46
C TYR A 92 -1.51 5.44 5.88
N GLY A 93 -1.31 4.55 4.92
CA GLY A 93 -1.02 3.14 5.17
C GLY A 93 -0.44 2.42 3.96
N THR A 94 0.14 1.25 4.21
CA THR A 94 0.67 0.32 3.20
C THR A 94 0.00 -1.03 3.35
N VAL A 95 -0.35 -1.64 2.21
CA VAL A 95 -0.80 -3.04 2.14
C VAL A 95 0.31 -3.83 1.45
N LEU A 96 0.90 -4.78 2.17
CA LEU A 96 1.92 -5.69 1.65
C LEU A 96 1.28 -7.03 1.31
N PHE A 97 1.46 -7.49 0.08
CA PHE A 97 0.95 -8.77 -0.41
C PHE A 97 2.10 -9.77 -0.50
N PHE A 98 1.86 -10.99 -0.03
CA PHE A 98 2.76 -12.14 -0.08
C PHE A 98 1.98 -13.34 -0.61
N ASP A 99 2.63 -14.23 -1.34
CA ASP A 99 2.06 -15.44 -1.92
C ASP A 99 3.05 -16.59 -1.82
#